data_AF-A0A1B3NHW3-F1
#
_entry.id   AF-A0A1B3NHW3-F1
#
_cell.length_a   1.000
_cell.length_b   1.000
_cell.length_c   1.000
_cell.angle_alpha   90.00
_cell.angle_beta   90.00
_cell.angle_gamma   90.00
#
_symmetry.space_group_name_H-M   'P 1'
#
loop_
_entity.id
_entity.type
_entity.pdbx_description
1 polymer ?
#
loop_
_entity_poly.entity_id
_entity_poly.type
_entity_poly.pdbx_seq_one_letter_code
_entity_poly.pdbx_strand_id
1 'polypeptide(L)'
;MSENFNYIAFGAREMVEDPVGLIGMTRGRMFEYTPSDIAKRLENLEPSSIAFLESIPTFLCTEIERAKGSASMLIKYGVIENTTVSPKEVSTSFTTIIDFGDVTFSDIEAAREVFDASGFQLYRTHWAVRVGDANQILARLGEIKPELREAVQAQLAPNAAAILTEPPPRTKKIIGTADSVEQFLQILYSLAAKEDTETFFRGHENSQFELTPSLFRRRADGGWQFLPSEDRLCKELLIAHYDDFQSDQYCFDRLVRMQHYRLPTRLLDISSNPLVALFFACHSDPEPLDVDGEVIIFHVKEDNMKYYDSDTVSCISNISNLTYDQKNSLDLNLEVDIFNQTQSALKLLHHIKSEKGFFEARIAPDDLRSIICVKAKRNNTRIKSQSGAFLLFGHEATLPEYGQDGIEINRVSIQNKREILKQLNSLNINAMSVYPSIDQTAVHLRARYLASQGR
;
A
#
# COMPACT_ATOMS: atom_id res chain seq x y z
N MET A 1 -2.96 24.43 17.24
CA MET A 1 -1.73 24.34 16.44
C MET A 1 -1.94 23.16 15.51
N SER A 2 -1.64 23.23 14.20
CA SER A 2 -1.80 22.02 13.39
C SER A 2 -0.58 21.13 13.63
N GLU A 3 -0.82 19.93 14.15
CA GLU A 3 0.22 18.89 14.26
C GLU A 3 0.49 18.21 12.92
N ASN A 4 -0.20 18.66 11.87
CA ASN A 4 -0.08 18.12 10.52
C ASN A 4 0.03 19.23 9.47
N PHE A 5 0.65 18.89 8.35
CA PHE A 5 0.73 19.73 7.16
C PHE A 5 0.74 18.87 5.88
N ASN A 6 0.26 19.44 4.77
CA ASN A 6 0.43 18.86 3.45
C ASN A 6 1.83 19.20 2.91
N TYR A 7 2.51 18.19 2.37
CA TYR A 7 3.72 18.35 1.58
C TYR A 7 3.46 17.78 0.19
N ILE A 8 3.39 18.65 -0.81
CA ILE A 8 3.09 18.27 -2.20
C ILE A 8 4.33 18.57 -3.03
N ALA A 9 4.92 17.54 -3.62
CA ALA A 9 6.10 17.66 -4.48
C ALA A 9 5.76 17.29 -5.93
N PHE A 10 6.26 18.08 -6.88
CA PHE A 10 6.16 17.80 -8.32
C PHE A 10 7.55 17.81 -8.98
N GLY A 11 7.80 16.84 -9.87
CA GLY A 11 9.03 16.79 -10.67
C GLY A 11 9.05 17.84 -11.78
N ALA A 12 7.89 18.16 -12.34
CA ALA A 12 7.75 19.22 -13.34
C ALA A 12 7.69 20.58 -12.64
N ARG A 13 8.73 21.39 -12.85
CA ARG A 13 8.85 22.75 -12.29
C ARG A 13 7.67 23.65 -12.66
N GLU A 14 7.13 23.48 -13.86
CA GLU A 14 5.94 24.17 -14.40
C GLU A 14 4.68 23.99 -13.53
N MET A 15 4.58 22.91 -12.77
CA MET A 15 3.45 22.64 -11.87
C MET A 15 3.47 23.49 -10.59
N VAL A 16 4.60 24.15 -10.33
CA VAL A 16 4.84 24.95 -9.14
C VAL A 16 5.14 26.41 -9.50
N GLU A 17 5.52 26.71 -10.74
CA GLU A 17 5.70 28.07 -11.25
C GLU A 17 4.36 28.78 -11.50
N ASP A 18 4.35 30.11 -11.41
CA ASP A 18 3.11 30.88 -11.51
C ASP A 18 2.52 30.91 -12.93
N PRO A 19 1.17 30.96 -13.05
CA PRO A 19 0.20 30.94 -11.96
C PRO A 19 -0.14 29.52 -11.51
N VAL A 20 0.08 29.22 -10.23
CA VAL A 20 -0.40 27.97 -9.63
C VAL A 20 -1.88 28.13 -9.33
N GLY A 21 -2.75 27.55 -10.17
CA GLY A 21 -4.20 27.65 -10.00
C GLY A 21 -4.87 26.32 -9.62
N LEU A 22 -4.53 25.24 -10.31
CA LEU A 22 -5.10 23.91 -10.12
C LEU A 22 -3.96 22.90 -10.17
N ILE A 23 -3.84 22.09 -9.13
CA ILE A 23 -2.86 21.00 -9.06
C ILE A 23 -3.59 19.66 -8.94
N GLY A 24 -2.96 18.61 -9.48
CA GLY A 24 -3.53 17.27 -9.52
C GLY A 24 -2.52 16.21 -9.09
N MET A 25 -2.98 15.19 -8.38
CA MET A 25 -2.16 14.09 -7.89
C MET A 25 -2.87 12.76 -8.09
N THR A 26 -2.19 11.81 -8.73
CA THR A 26 -2.77 10.48 -8.96
C THR A 26 -3.04 9.77 -7.63
N ARG A 27 -4.09 8.94 -7.59
CA ARG A 27 -4.50 8.21 -6.38
C ARG A 27 -3.37 7.38 -5.75
N GLY A 28 -2.46 6.85 -6.57
CA GLY A 28 -1.33 6.04 -6.12
C GLY A 28 -0.17 6.85 -5.53
N ARG A 29 -0.08 8.14 -5.86
CA ARG A 29 0.89 9.10 -5.30
C ARG A 29 0.32 9.91 -4.13
N MET A 30 -0.99 9.86 -3.94
CA MET A 30 -1.64 10.37 -2.74
C MET A 30 -1.19 9.60 -1.52
N PHE A 31 -0.96 10.36 -0.46
CA PHE A 31 -0.44 9.87 0.80
C PHE A 31 0.86 9.08 0.67
N GLU A 32 1.67 9.24 -0.38
CA GLU A 32 3.04 8.71 -0.37
C GLU A 32 3.84 9.40 0.73
N TYR A 33 4.64 8.64 1.48
CA TYR A 33 5.38 9.13 2.64
C TYR A 33 4.56 9.70 3.82
N THR A 34 3.24 9.65 3.76
CA THR A 34 2.36 9.80 4.94
C THR A 34 2.53 8.62 5.90
N PRO A 35 2.57 8.85 7.23
CA PRO A 35 2.48 7.80 8.22
C PRO A 35 1.24 6.91 8.02
N SER A 36 1.41 5.61 8.15
CA SER A 36 0.37 4.60 7.87
C SER A 36 -1.00 4.90 8.51
N ASP A 37 -1.04 5.27 9.79
CA ASP A 37 -2.30 5.56 10.49
C ASP A 37 -3.07 6.72 9.83
N ILE A 38 -2.37 7.83 9.55
CA ILE A 38 -2.95 9.02 8.92
C ILE A 38 -3.41 8.69 7.50
N ALA A 39 -2.59 7.98 6.72
CA ALA A 39 -2.95 7.57 5.37
C ALA A 39 -4.24 6.74 5.36
N LYS A 40 -4.38 5.80 6.31
CA LYS A 40 -5.58 4.96 6.46
C LYS A 40 -6.82 5.70 6.96
N ARG A 41 -6.65 6.77 7.69
CA ARG A 41 -7.75 7.66 8.11
C ARG A 41 -8.27 8.51 6.95
N LEU A 42 -7.41 8.81 5.97
CA LEU A 42 -7.72 9.72 4.87
C LEU A 42 -7.98 9.02 3.52
N GLU A 43 -7.68 7.72 3.37
CA GLU A 43 -7.70 7.00 2.09
C GLU A 43 -9.05 7.06 1.34
N ASN A 44 -10.16 7.19 2.05
CA ASN A 44 -11.50 7.26 1.46
C ASN A 44 -11.78 8.61 0.78
N LEU A 45 -11.02 9.66 1.14
CA LEU A 45 -11.26 11.04 0.73
C LEU A 45 -12.74 11.45 0.81
N GLU A 46 -13.43 11.01 1.87
CA GLU A 46 -14.78 11.49 2.19
C GLU A 46 -14.76 12.99 2.55
N PRO A 47 -15.93 13.67 2.61
CA PRO A 47 -15.99 15.10 2.92
C PRO A 47 -15.24 15.51 4.20
N SER A 48 -15.20 14.65 5.22
CA SER A 48 -14.44 14.89 6.45
C SER A 48 -12.92 14.82 6.23
N SER A 49 -12.45 13.87 5.42
CA SER A 49 -11.04 13.72 5.03
C SER A 49 -10.60 14.89 4.15
N ILE A 50 -11.43 15.33 3.22
CA ILE A 50 -11.19 16.52 2.39
C ILE A 50 -11.13 17.78 3.26
N ALA A 51 -12.13 18.00 4.12
CA ALA A 51 -12.14 19.13 5.03
C ALA A 51 -10.90 19.17 5.95
N PHE A 52 -10.42 18.01 6.39
CA PHE A 52 -9.16 17.92 7.13
C PHE A 52 -7.96 18.37 6.27
N LEU A 53 -7.83 17.86 5.04
CA LEU A 53 -6.74 18.24 4.13
C LEU A 53 -6.73 19.74 3.82
N GLU A 54 -7.89 20.34 3.64
CA GLU A 54 -8.05 21.79 3.38
C GLU A 54 -7.82 22.64 4.63
N SER A 55 -7.97 22.06 5.82
CA SER A 55 -7.76 22.77 7.10
C SER A 55 -6.29 22.92 7.50
N ILE A 56 -5.38 22.13 6.92
CA ILE A 56 -3.96 22.08 7.32
C ILE A 56 -3.08 22.89 6.34
N PRO A 57 -1.99 23.50 6.83
CA PRO A 57 -1.06 24.25 5.98
C PRO A 57 -0.44 23.37 4.89
N THR A 58 -0.13 23.98 3.75
CA THR A 58 0.39 23.25 2.59
C THR A 58 1.71 23.86 2.11
N PHE A 59 2.73 23.01 2.01
CA PHE A 59 3.96 23.29 1.27
C PHE A 59 3.88 22.65 -0.11
N LEU A 60 3.93 23.49 -1.14
CA LEU A 60 4.02 23.07 -2.54
C LEU A 60 5.46 23.24 -3.01
N CYS A 61 6.05 22.17 -3.50
CA CYS A 61 7.48 22.06 -3.74
C CYS A 61 7.78 21.43 -5.11
N THR A 62 8.92 21.78 -5.70
CA THR A 62 9.50 20.92 -6.75
C THR A 62 10.27 19.75 -6.15
N GLU A 63 10.55 18.73 -6.95
CA GLU A 63 11.61 17.77 -6.61
C GLU A 63 12.96 18.49 -6.44
N ILE A 64 13.83 17.93 -5.61
CA ILE A 64 15.12 18.54 -5.30
C ILE A 64 16.10 18.34 -6.46
N GLU A 65 16.66 19.45 -6.92
CA GLU A 65 17.71 19.46 -7.93
C GLU A 65 19.07 19.46 -7.24
N ARG A 66 19.95 18.57 -7.69
CA ARG A 66 21.34 18.52 -7.20
C ARG A 66 22.24 19.29 -8.15
N ALA A 67 22.92 20.31 -7.63
CA ALA A 67 24.04 20.98 -8.29
C ALA A 67 25.35 20.61 -7.57
N LYS A 68 26.51 20.84 -8.19
CA LYS A 68 27.82 20.44 -7.62
C LYS A 68 28.07 21.12 -6.27
N GLY A 69 27.78 20.41 -5.18
CA GLY A 69 27.98 20.87 -3.80
C GLY A 69 26.83 21.72 -3.24
N SER A 70 25.64 21.69 -3.85
CA SER A 70 24.44 22.33 -3.32
C SER A 70 23.18 21.61 -3.79
N ALA A 71 22.06 21.90 -3.14
CA ALA A 71 20.75 21.41 -3.58
C ALA A 71 19.76 22.57 -3.65
N SER A 72 18.80 22.51 -4.56
CA SER A 72 17.78 23.55 -4.69
C SER A 72 16.41 22.98 -5.00
N MET A 73 15.38 23.68 -4.57
CA MET A 73 14.00 23.40 -4.94
C MET A 73 13.17 24.68 -4.84
N LEU A 74 12.11 24.77 -5.64
CA LEU A 74 11.13 25.85 -5.52
C LEU A 74 10.18 25.50 -4.37
N ILE A 75 9.91 26.45 -3.48
CA ILE A 75 9.02 26.25 -2.32
C ILE A 75 7.97 27.36 -2.26
N LYS A 76 6.71 26.96 -2.17
CA LYS A 76 5.58 27.83 -1.87
C LYS A 76 4.86 27.33 -0.62
N TYR A 77 4.40 28.27 0.19
CA TYR A 77 3.56 28.02 1.36
C TYR A 77 2.19 28.62 1.11
N GLY A 78 1.14 27.85 1.39
CA GLY A 78 -0.22 28.25 1.12
C GLY A 78 -1.26 27.32 1.70
N VAL A 79 -2.46 27.42 1.13
CA VAL A 79 -3.62 26.60 1.47
C VAL A 79 -4.20 25.96 0.22
N ILE A 80 -4.91 24.86 0.41
CA ILE A 80 -5.62 24.16 -0.65
C ILE A 80 -7.12 24.26 -0.42
N GLU A 81 -7.90 24.33 -1.50
CA GLU A 81 -9.35 24.48 -1.46
C GLU A 81 -10.00 23.81 -2.68
N ASN A 82 -11.32 23.56 -2.61
CA ASN A 82 -12.11 23.01 -3.72
C ASN A 82 -11.58 21.65 -4.21
N THR A 83 -11.16 20.81 -3.28
CA THR A 83 -10.60 19.50 -3.59
C THR A 83 -11.67 18.59 -4.18
N THR A 84 -11.40 18.08 -5.38
CA THR A 84 -12.25 17.15 -6.11
C THR A 84 -11.55 15.80 -6.26
N VAL A 85 -12.32 14.73 -6.14
CA VAL A 85 -11.81 13.35 -6.17
C VAL A 85 -12.41 12.63 -7.36
N SER A 86 -11.55 12.12 -8.23
CA SER A 86 -11.91 11.22 -9.33
C SER A 86 -11.33 9.82 -9.07
N PRO A 87 -11.72 8.80 -9.85
CA PRO A 87 -11.16 7.46 -9.72
C PRO A 87 -9.64 7.38 -9.96
N LYS A 88 -9.06 8.27 -10.79
CA LYS A 88 -7.63 8.23 -11.16
C LYS A 88 -6.81 9.28 -10.41
N GLU A 89 -7.41 10.41 -10.07
CA GLU A 89 -6.70 11.61 -9.61
C GLU A 89 -7.50 12.43 -8.59
N VAL A 90 -6.78 13.12 -7.71
CA VAL A 90 -7.30 14.14 -6.80
C VAL A 90 -6.81 15.49 -7.28
N SER A 91 -7.71 16.44 -7.49
CA SER A 91 -7.36 17.79 -7.96
C SER A 91 -7.80 18.83 -6.93
N THR A 92 -6.98 19.85 -6.70
CA THR A 92 -7.27 20.91 -5.72
C THR A 92 -6.74 22.26 -6.21
N SER A 93 -7.37 23.35 -5.79
CA SER A 93 -6.86 24.69 -6.02
C SER A 93 -5.85 25.04 -4.95
N PHE A 94 -4.71 25.61 -5.33
CA PHE A 94 -3.68 26.05 -4.38
C PHE A 94 -3.58 27.57 -4.39
N THR A 95 -3.67 28.19 -3.21
CA THR A 95 -3.50 29.63 -3.05
C THR A 95 -2.20 29.90 -2.31
N THR A 96 -1.25 30.53 -3.01
CA THR A 96 0.04 30.94 -2.45
C THR A 96 -0.13 32.06 -1.42
N ILE A 97 0.38 31.85 -0.21
CA ILE A 97 0.46 32.86 0.85
C ILE A 97 1.88 33.44 0.92
N ILE A 98 2.91 32.59 0.88
CA ILE A 98 4.31 32.99 0.81
C ILE A 98 4.96 32.21 -0.33
N ASP A 99 5.60 32.93 -1.25
CA ASP A 99 6.44 32.36 -2.28
C ASP A 99 7.91 32.50 -1.89
N PHE A 100 8.58 31.39 -1.58
CA PHE A 100 10.02 31.40 -1.27
C PHE A 100 10.90 31.39 -2.54
N GLY A 101 10.30 31.12 -3.70
CA GLY A 101 10.99 30.89 -4.96
C GLY A 101 11.98 29.73 -4.85
N ASP A 102 13.06 29.80 -5.64
CA ASP A 102 14.18 28.86 -5.52
C ASP A 102 14.90 29.03 -4.18
N VAL A 103 14.82 28.00 -3.34
CA VAL A 103 15.57 27.90 -2.08
C VAL A 103 16.79 27.03 -2.32
N THR A 104 17.98 27.56 -1.97
CA THR A 104 19.26 26.85 -2.09
C THR A 104 19.72 26.37 -0.71
N PHE A 105 20.11 25.11 -0.62
CA PHE A 105 20.65 24.46 0.56
C PHE A 105 22.12 24.11 0.36
N SER A 106 22.86 23.98 1.47
CA SER A 106 24.27 23.55 1.45
C SER A 106 24.43 22.15 0.87
N ASP A 107 23.50 21.26 1.19
CA ASP A 107 23.42 19.91 0.65
C ASP A 107 21.98 19.39 0.78
N ILE A 108 21.81 18.12 0.44
CA ILE A 108 20.50 17.45 0.49
C ILE A 108 20.08 17.19 1.93
N GLU A 109 21.02 16.96 2.86
CA GLU A 109 20.67 16.70 4.25
C GLU A 109 20.12 17.96 4.91
N ALA A 110 20.66 19.14 4.59
CA ALA A 110 20.08 20.42 5.01
C ALA A 110 18.64 20.60 4.48
N ALA A 111 18.37 20.25 3.23
CA ALA A 111 17.00 20.27 2.70
C ALA A 111 16.07 19.28 3.43
N ARG A 112 16.61 18.10 3.77
CA ARG A 112 15.88 17.08 4.54
C ARG A 112 15.60 17.53 5.96
N GLU A 113 16.54 18.21 6.62
CA GLU A 113 16.35 18.77 7.95
C GLU A 113 15.26 19.83 7.97
N VAL A 114 15.12 20.67 6.94
CA VAL A 114 14.06 21.68 6.91
C VAL A 114 12.66 21.06 6.99
N PHE A 115 12.43 19.98 6.23
CA PHE A 115 11.14 19.30 6.20
C PHE A 115 11.07 18.08 7.12
N ASP A 116 12.12 17.73 7.85
CA ASP A 116 12.28 16.43 8.52
C ASP A 116 12.09 15.21 7.58
N ALA A 117 12.49 15.32 6.30
CA ALA A 117 12.19 14.34 5.24
C ALA A 117 13.16 13.14 5.19
N SER A 118 12.64 11.94 4.91
CA SER A 118 13.48 10.75 4.66
C SER A 118 14.03 10.70 3.21
N GLY A 119 15.12 9.95 2.99
CA GLY A 119 16.00 10.12 1.82
C GLY A 119 15.36 10.17 0.43
N PHE A 120 14.36 9.33 0.12
CA PHE A 120 13.75 9.27 -1.23
C PHE A 120 12.60 10.27 -1.45
N GLN A 121 12.14 10.95 -0.40
CA GLN A 121 10.95 11.80 -0.44
C GLN A 121 11.13 13.01 -1.36
N LEU A 122 12.32 13.58 -1.39
CA LEU A 122 12.58 14.82 -2.13
C LEU A 122 12.77 14.60 -3.64
N TYR A 123 12.85 13.36 -4.12
CA TYR A 123 13.16 13.03 -5.52
C TYR A 123 11.96 12.44 -6.28
N ARG A 124 10.76 12.60 -5.75
CA ARG A 124 9.59 11.96 -6.34
C ARG A 124 8.34 12.80 -6.17
N THR A 125 7.58 12.90 -7.25
CA THR A 125 6.26 13.52 -7.25
C THR A 125 5.32 12.73 -6.35
N HIS A 126 4.78 13.39 -5.33
CA HIS A 126 3.83 12.82 -4.37
C HIS A 126 3.11 13.87 -3.54
N TRP A 127 2.05 13.45 -2.85
CA TRP A 127 1.39 14.23 -1.81
C TRP A 127 1.47 13.48 -0.48
N ALA A 128 2.18 14.02 0.49
CA ALA A 128 2.24 13.52 1.86
C ALA A 128 1.43 14.39 2.82
N VAL A 129 0.81 13.77 3.83
CA VAL A 129 0.36 14.43 5.04
C VAL A 129 1.35 14.06 6.14
N ARG A 130 1.94 15.06 6.77
CA ARG A 130 3.08 14.86 7.67
C ARG A 130 2.74 15.33 9.06
N VAL A 131 3.21 14.57 10.05
CA VAL A 131 3.18 15.00 11.46
C VAL A 131 4.35 15.95 11.69
N GLY A 132 4.07 17.13 12.22
CA GLY A 132 5.07 18.15 12.51
C GLY A 132 4.48 19.54 12.59
N ASP A 133 5.25 20.46 13.18
CA ASP A 133 4.85 21.86 13.30
C ASP A 133 5.28 22.65 12.06
N ALA A 134 4.33 22.98 11.20
CA ALA A 134 4.56 23.78 9.99
C ALA A 134 5.23 25.13 10.30
N ASN A 135 5.02 25.68 11.50
CA ASN A 135 5.64 26.92 11.93
C ASN A 135 7.16 26.79 12.09
N GLN A 136 7.65 25.63 12.54
CA GLN A 136 9.10 25.39 12.62
C GLN A 136 9.72 25.35 11.23
N ILE A 137 9.02 24.77 10.26
CA ILE A 137 9.46 24.73 8.86
C ILE A 137 9.50 26.15 8.29
N LEU A 138 8.44 26.95 8.49
CA LEU A 138 8.41 28.35 8.10
C LEU A 138 9.54 29.17 8.72
N ALA A 139 9.83 28.96 10.01
CA ALA A 139 10.93 29.64 10.69
C ALA A 139 12.29 29.28 10.08
N ARG A 140 12.57 27.98 9.84
CA ARG A 140 13.79 27.51 9.16
C ARG A 140 13.91 28.12 7.75
N LEU A 141 12.82 28.16 6.98
CA LEU A 141 12.81 28.78 5.65
C LEU A 141 13.05 30.30 5.71
N GLY A 142 12.50 30.99 6.70
CA GLY A 142 12.75 32.42 6.93
C GLY A 142 14.20 32.72 7.36
N GLU A 143 14.90 31.76 7.96
CA GLU A 143 16.35 31.89 8.20
C GLU A 143 17.14 31.85 6.90
N ILE A 144 16.77 30.95 5.97
CA ILE A 144 17.40 30.77 4.65
C ILE A 144 17.07 31.92 3.68
N LYS A 145 15.86 32.50 3.78
CA LYS A 145 15.37 33.62 2.96
C LYS A 145 15.06 34.85 3.83
N PRO A 146 16.08 35.61 4.29
CA PRO A 146 15.91 36.73 5.20
C PRO A 146 14.92 37.80 4.70
N GLU A 147 14.82 37.98 3.39
CA GLU A 147 13.92 38.92 2.73
C GLU A 147 12.43 38.62 2.96
N LEU A 148 12.07 37.37 3.32
CA LEU A 148 10.71 36.94 3.60
C LEU A 148 10.39 36.84 5.10
N ARG A 149 11.32 37.20 5.99
CA ARG A 149 11.14 37.06 7.44
C ARG A 149 9.93 37.79 7.99
N GLU A 150 9.61 38.97 7.46
CA GLU A 150 8.45 39.74 7.91
C GLU A 150 7.14 39.02 7.55
N ALA A 151 7.05 38.49 6.31
CA ALA A 151 5.91 37.70 5.87
C ALA A 151 5.76 36.40 6.69
N VAL A 152 6.88 35.73 6.99
CA VAL A 152 6.90 34.54 7.85
C VAL A 152 6.44 34.90 9.27
N GLN A 153 6.95 35.96 9.88
CA GLN A 153 6.55 36.39 11.22
C GLN A 153 5.07 36.75 11.31
N ALA A 154 4.49 37.33 10.25
CA ALA A 154 3.05 37.60 10.19
C ALA A 154 2.21 36.31 10.22
N GLN A 155 2.70 35.20 9.65
CA GLN A 155 2.03 33.89 9.72
C GLN A 155 2.25 33.18 11.05
N LEU A 156 3.41 33.38 11.68
CA LEU A 156 3.74 32.81 13.00
C LEU A 156 3.03 33.53 14.16
N ALA A 157 2.43 34.70 13.91
CA ALA A 157 1.69 35.43 14.93
C ALA A 157 0.52 34.57 15.45
N PRO A 158 0.29 34.52 16.78
CA PRO A 158 -0.70 33.62 17.36
C PRO A 158 -2.12 33.99 16.91
N ASN A 159 -2.61 33.29 15.88
CA ASN A 159 -4.03 33.28 15.58
C ASN A 159 -4.75 32.49 16.68
N ALA A 160 -5.65 33.16 17.39
CA ALA A 160 -6.37 32.68 18.58
C ALA A 160 -7.31 31.47 18.35
N ALA A 161 -7.24 30.81 17.19
CA ALA A 161 -8.11 29.72 16.81
C ALA A 161 -7.40 28.65 15.95
N ALA A 162 -6.12 28.33 16.23
CA ALA A 162 -5.52 27.13 15.65
C ALA A 162 -6.13 25.89 16.34
N ILE A 163 -7.32 25.49 15.90
CA ILE A 163 -7.97 24.23 16.30
C ILE A 163 -7.00 23.11 15.95
N LEU A 164 -6.72 22.23 16.91
CA LEU A 164 -6.04 20.96 16.64
C LEU A 164 -7.00 20.13 15.80
N THR A 165 -6.85 20.18 14.48
CA THR A 165 -7.55 19.25 13.59
C THR A 165 -6.79 17.93 13.63
N GLU A 166 -7.37 16.95 14.31
CA GLU A 166 -6.97 15.55 14.15
C GLU A 166 -7.56 15.00 12.84
N PRO A 167 -6.90 14.00 12.22
CA PRO A 167 -7.51 13.33 11.07
C PRO A 167 -8.86 12.70 11.48
N PRO A 168 -9.80 12.46 10.56
CA PRO A 168 -11.03 11.73 10.88
C PRO A 168 -10.72 10.32 11.41
N PRO A 169 -11.61 9.69 12.19
CA PRO A 169 -11.38 8.32 12.67
C PRO A 169 -11.37 7.33 11.50
N ARG A 170 -10.53 6.29 11.59
CA ARG A 170 -10.50 5.20 10.62
C ARG A 170 -11.81 4.42 10.68
N THR A 171 -12.48 4.26 9.53
CA THR A 171 -13.70 3.49 9.43
C THR A 171 -13.45 2.17 8.70
N LYS A 172 -14.04 1.09 9.24
CA LYS A 172 -14.01 -0.25 8.63
C LYS A 172 -15.44 -0.75 8.49
N LYS A 173 -15.76 -1.41 7.37
CA LYS A 173 -17.08 -2.03 7.15
C LYS A 173 -17.19 -3.35 7.93
N ILE A 174 -17.50 -3.24 9.23
CA ILE A 174 -17.71 -4.38 10.13
C ILE A 174 -19.20 -4.77 10.08
N ILE A 175 -19.48 -6.02 9.74
CA ILE A 175 -20.83 -6.56 9.58
C ILE A 175 -21.32 -7.36 10.80
N GLY A 176 -20.42 -7.66 11.75
CA GLY A 176 -20.74 -8.37 12.97
C GLY A 176 -19.49 -8.74 13.77
N THR A 177 -19.73 -9.31 14.96
CA THR A 177 -18.70 -9.83 15.85
C THR A 177 -18.98 -11.30 16.12
N ALA A 178 -17.95 -12.13 16.08
CA ALA A 178 -18.03 -13.55 16.37
C ALA A 178 -17.07 -13.94 17.52
N ASP A 179 -17.58 -14.67 18.50
CA ASP A 179 -16.83 -15.27 19.61
C ASP A 179 -16.72 -16.80 19.52
N SER A 180 -17.29 -17.38 18.47
CA SER A 180 -17.42 -18.81 18.23
C SER A 180 -17.50 -19.10 16.72
N VAL A 181 -17.14 -20.32 16.31
CA VAL A 181 -17.23 -20.80 14.93
C VAL A 181 -18.68 -20.76 14.44
N GLU A 182 -19.64 -21.11 15.30
CA GLU A 182 -21.07 -21.10 15.00
C GLU A 182 -21.57 -19.69 14.69
N GLN A 183 -21.23 -18.71 15.53
CA GLN A 183 -21.63 -17.31 15.31
C GLN A 183 -20.99 -16.73 14.04
N PHE A 184 -19.71 -17.06 13.80
CA PHE A 184 -19.02 -16.65 12.57
C PHE A 184 -19.74 -17.17 11.31
N LEU A 185 -20.12 -18.46 11.30
CA LEU A 185 -20.86 -19.05 10.18
C LEU A 185 -22.26 -18.46 10.03
N GLN A 186 -22.96 -18.16 11.13
CA GLN A 186 -24.26 -17.47 11.09
C GLN A 186 -24.16 -16.09 10.42
N ILE A 187 -23.14 -15.30 10.78
CA ILE A 187 -22.89 -14.00 10.15
C ILE A 187 -22.60 -14.20 8.67
N LEU A 188 -21.76 -15.16 8.31
CA LEU A 188 -21.43 -15.45 6.91
C LEU A 188 -22.67 -15.81 6.08
N TYR A 189 -23.56 -16.65 6.60
CA TYR A 189 -24.80 -17.05 5.90
C TYR A 189 -25.85 -15.95 5.85
N SER A 190 -25.75 -14.92 6.69
CA SER A 190 -26.62 -13.75 6.62
C SER A 190 -26.27 -12.80 5.47
N LEU A 191 -25.08 -12.95 4.87
CA LEU A 191 -24.70 -12.20 3.69
C LEU A 191 -25.43 -12.75 2.47
N ALA A 192 -26.14 -11.86 1.76
CA ALA A 192 -26.76 -12.22 0.50
C ALA A 192 -25.70 -12.65 -0.51
N ALA A 193 -25.91 -13.80 -1.14
CA ALA A 193 -25.11 -14.19 -2.29
C ALA A 193 -25.26 -13.11 -3.38
N LYS A 194 -24.15 -12.68 -3.95
CA LYS A 194 -24.13 -11.77 -5.09
C LYS A 194 -23.84 -12.55 -6.35
N GLU A 195 -24.73 -12.44 -7.33
CA GLU A 195 -24.51 -12.96 -8.68
C GLU A 195 -23.22 -12.37 -9.27
N ASP A 196 -22.54 -13.14 -10.11
CA ASP A 196 -21.31 -12.77 -10.83
C ASP A 196 -20.12 -12.37 -9.93
N THR A 197 -20.08 -12.89 -8.69
CA THR A 197 -18.95 -12.70 -7.78
C THR A 197 -18.44 -14.00 -7.17
N GLU A 198 -17.13 -14.09 -6.98
CA GLU A 198 -16.49 -15.11 -6.16
C GLU A 198 -16.12 -14.56 -4.79
N THR A 199 -16.32 -15.38 -3.75
CA THR A 199 -16.04 -14.99 -2.35
C THR A 199 -14.70 -15.56 -1.88
N PHE A 200 -13.86 -14.69 -1.32
CA PHE A 200 -12.61 -15.06 -0.67
C PHE A 200 -12.53 -14.47 0.74
N PHE A 201 -11.59 -15.00 1.52
CA PHE A 201 -11.42 -14.70 2.93
C PHE A 201 -9.95 -14.50 3.28
N ARG A 202 -9.68 -13.62 4.25
CA ARG A 202 -8.36 -13.45 4.87
C ARG A 202 -8.53 -13.23 6.36
N GLY A 203 -7.76 -13.95 7.17
CA GLY A 203 -7.70 -13.71 8.61
C GLY A 203 -6.56 -12.78 8.97
N HIS A 204 -6.83 -11.82 9.85
CA HIS A 204 -5.81 -11.06 10.57
C HIS A 204 -5.96 -11.35 12.06
N GLU A 205 -4.87 -11.78 12.68
CA GLU A 205 -4.79 -12.00 14.12
C GLU A 205 -4.81 -10.71 14.94
N ASN A 206 -4.74 -9.54 14.29
CA ASN A 206 -4.87 -8.24 14.92
C ASN A 206 -5.68 -7.33 14.00
N SER A 207 -6.79 -6.80 14.51
CA SER A 207 -7.68 -5.88 13.78
C SER A 207 -7.03 -4.56 13.39
N GLN A 208 -5.83 -4.24 13.87
CA GLN A 208 -5.07 -3.06 13.43
C GLN A 208 -4.24 -3.30 12.17
N PHE A 209 -4.08 -4.56 11.74
CA PHE A 209 -3.27 -4.90 10.58
C PHE A 209 -3.80 -4.29 9.29
N GLU A 210 -2.86 -3.95 8.42
CA GLU A 210 -3.13 -3.35 7.12
C GLU A 210 -3.40 -4.43 6.06
N LEU A 211 -4.38 -4.16 5.21
CA LEU A 211 -4.67 -4.95 4.03
C LEU A 211 -3.74 -4.60 2.86
N THR A 212 -2.43 -4.69 3.12
CA THR A 212 -1.37 -4.24 2.21
C THR A 212 -0.30 -5.34 2.08
N PRO A 213 0.09 -5.73 0.85
CA PRO A 213 1.19 -6.65 0.62
C PRO A 213 2.47 -6.20 1.33
N SER A 214 3.27 -7.16 1.78
CA SER A 214 4.51 -6.90 2.54
C SER A 214 5.49 -5.98 1.80
N LEU A 215 5.52 -6.02 0.47
CA LEU A 215 6.34 -5.13 -0.35
C LEU A 215 5.97 -3.65 -0.21
N PHE A 216 4.68 -3.35 -0.09
CA PHE A 216 4.12 -1.99 -0.03
C PHE A 216 3.92 -1.50 1.41
N ARG A 217 4.47 -2.20 2.40
CA ARG A 217 4.44 -1.70 3.78
C ARG A 217 5.49 -0.61 3.97
N ARG A 218 5.15 0.33 4.84
CA ARG A 218 5.95 1.51 5.15
C ARG A 218 6.55 1.41 6.54
N ARG A 219 7.66 2.13 6.69
CA ARG A 219 8.28 2.40 8.00
C ARG A 219 7.47 3.48 8.72
N ALA A 220 7.75 3.68 10.00
CA ALA A 220 7.05 4.67 10.83
C ALA A 220 7.19 6.11 10.29
N ASP A 221 8.27 6.40 9.57
CA ASP A 221 8.54 7.68 8.90
C ASP A 221 7.81 7.84 7.54
N GLY A 222 6.95 6.88 7.17
CA GLY A 222 6.23 6.84 5.90
C GLY A 222 7.06 6.33 4.71
N GLY A 223 8.37 6.11 4.88
CA GLY A 223 9.25 5.61 3.84
C GLY A 223 9.00 4.14 3.48
N TRP A 224 9.22 3.77 2.21
CA TRP A 224 9.14 2.37 1.79
C TRP A 224 10.14 1.48 2.52
N GLN A 225 9.72 0.27 2.90
CA GLN A 225 10.61 -0.71 3.53
C GLN A 225 11.38 -1.54 2.49
N PHE A 226 10.68 -2.09 1.49
CA PHE A 226 11.26 -3.04 0.53
C PHE A 226 11.04 -2.67 -0.94
N LEU A 227 10.01 -1.88 -1.27
CA LEU A 227 9.65 -1.52 -2.65
C LEU A 227 10.84 -1.07 -3.53
N PRO A 228 11.78 -0.22 -3.06
CA PRO A 228 12.91 0.22 -3.88
C PRO A 228 13.92 -0.87 -4.24
N SER A 229 13.86 -2.03 -3.58
CA SER A 229 14.78 -3.14 -3.77
C SER A 229 14.09 -4.41 -4.27
N GLU A 230 12.82 -4.35 -4.69
CA GLU A 230 12.03 -5.50 -5.13
C GLU A 230 12.78 -6.35 -6.17
N ASP A 231 13.33 -5.74 -7.22
CA ASP A 231 13.97 -6.48 -8.32
C ASP A 231 15.24 -7.19 -7.86
N ARG A 232 16.03 -6.55 -6.99
CA ARG A 232 17.23 -7.13 -6.40
C ARG A 232 16.85 -8.27 -5.46
N LEU A 233 15.86 -8.09 -4.60
CA LEU A 233 15.37 -9.14 -3.71
C LEU A 233 14.91 -10.38 -4.48
N CYS A 234 14.13 -10.19 -5.55
CA CYS A 234 13.69 -11.28 -6.42
C CYS A 234 14.87 -11.99 -7.10
N LYS A 235 15.83 -11.23 -7.66
CA LYS A 235 17.00 -11.79 -8.35
C LYS A 235 17.92 -12.57 -7.41
N GLU A 236 18.24 -12.02 -6.24
CA GLU A 236 19.11 -12.66 -5.26
C GLU A 236 18.53 -14.00 -4.78
N LEU A 237 17.23 -14.07 -4.49
CA LEU A 237 16.60 -15.34 -4.09
C LEU A 237 16.58 -16.35 -5.25
N LEU A 238 16.32 -15.90 -6.48
CA LEU A 238 16.36 -16.75 -7.67
C LEU A 238 17.77 -17.33 -7.92
N ILE A 239 18.82 -16.54 -7.71
CA ILE A 239 20.22 -16.99 -7.87
C ILE A 239 20.57 -17.99 -6.78
N ALA A 240 20.25 -17.68 -5.51
CA ALA A 240 20.60 -18.52 -4.37
C ALA A 240 19.91 -19.90 -4.40
N HIS A 241 18.69 -19.98 -4.94
CA HIS A 241 17.86 -21.18 -4.94
C HIS A 241 17.36 -21.57 -6.33
N TYR A 242 18.19 -21.40 -7.36
CA TYR A 242 17.82 -21.61 -8.77
C TYR A 242 17.09 -22.93 -9.05
N ASP A 243 17.54 -24.02 -8.43
CA ASP A 243 16.96 -25.36 -8.58
C ASP A 243 15.50 -25.43 -8.11
N ASP A 244 15.14 -24.69 -7.06
CA ASP A 244 13.77 -24.63 -6.53
C ASP A 244 12.81 -23.91 -7.47
N PHE A 245 13.29 -23.03 -8.34
CA PHE A 245 12.49 -22.24 -9.27
C PHE A 245 12.42 -22.84 -10.69
N GLN A 246 13.08 -23.98 -10.95
CA GLN A 246 13.11 -24.60 -12.28
C GLN A 246 11.74 -24.87 -12.90
N SER A 247 10.77 -25.26 -12.06
CA SER A 247 9.40 -25.57 -12.50
C SER A 247 8.53 -24.33 -12.72
N ASP A 248 9.01 -23.14 -12.37
CA ASP A 248 8.22 -21.91 -12.35
C ASP A 248 8.27 -21.23 -13.72
N GLN A 249 7.22 -21.48 -14.50
CA GLN A 249 7.10 -21.05 -15.90
C GLN A 249 6.97 -19.53 -16.03
N TYR A 250 6.14 -18.92 -15.19
CA TYR A 250 5.85 -17.49 -15.25
C TYR A 250 6.42 -16.76 -14.03
N CYS A 251 6.67 -15.45 -14.18
CA CYS A 251 7.09 -14.57 -13.10
C CYS A 251 6.11 -14.62 -11.93
N PHE A 252 4.81 -14.74 -12.20
CA PHE A 252 3.79 -14.97 -11.17
C PHE A 252 4.05 -16.23 -10.32
N ASP A 253 4.40 -17.36 -10.94
CA ASP A 253 4.72 -18.61 -10.22
C ASP A 253 5.90 -18.38 -9.26
N ARG A 254 6.92 -17.64 -9.72
CA ARG A 254 8.10 -17.28 -8.91
C ARG A 254 7.72 -16.37 -7.74
N LEU A 255 6.89 -15.36 -7.95
CA LEU A 255 6.40 -14.47 -6.88
C LEU A 255 5.59 -15.25 -5.83
N VAL A 256 4.75 -16.19 -6.25
CA VAL A 256 4.00 -17.05 -5.34
C VAL A 256 4.94 -17.90 -4.48
N ARG A 257 5.99 -18.47 -5.06
CA ARG A 257 7.02 -19.22 -4.32
C ARG A 257 7.83 -18.32 -3.39
N MET A 258 8.22 -17.13 -3.84
CA MET A 258 8.90 -16.11 -3.04
C MET A 258 8.08 -15.73 -1.79
N GLN A 259 6.78 -15.48 -1.97
CA GLN A 259 5.83 -15.20 -0.88
C GLN A 259 5.71 -16.37 0.09
N HIS A 260 5.70 -17.62 -0.42
CA HIS A 260 5.67 -18.81 0.41
C HIS A 260 6.83 -18.84 1.42
N TYR A 261 8.03 -18.44 0.97
CA TYR A 261 9.24 -18.29 1.79
C TYR A 261 9.38 -16.91 2.47
N ARG A 262 8.29 -16.14 2.52
CA ARG A 262 8.18 -14.85 3.22
C ARG A 262 9.02 -13.71 2.62
N LEU A 263 9.50 -13.85 1.39
CA LEU A 263 10.09 -12.72 0.68
C LEU A 263 8.99 -11.65 0.46
N PRO A 264 9.27 -10.34 0.66
CA PRO A 264 8.30 -9.30 0.38
C PRO A 264 7.90 -9.29 -1.10
N THR A 265 6.61 -9.44 -1.41
CA THR A 265 6.11 -9.40 -2.80
C THR A 265 4.87 -8.52 -2.94
N ARG A 266 4.46 -8.34 -4.20
CA ARG A 266 3.25 -7.63 -4.65
C ARG A 266 1.95 -8.40 -4.39
N LEU A 267 2.04 -9.60 -3.81
CA LEU A 267 0.91 -10.50 -3.60
C LEU A 267 0.31 -10.35 -2.20
N LEU A 268 -1.00 -10.48 -2.11
CA LEU A 268 -1.72 -10.63 -0.85
C LEU A 268 -2.47 -11.96 -0.85
N ASP A 269 -2.18 -12.82 0.15
CA ASP A 269 -2.83 -14.13 0.27
C ASP A 269 -4.32 -13.98 0.60
N ILE A 270 -5.17 -14.70 -0.12
CA ILE A 270 -6.59 -14.86 0.19
C ILE A 270 -6.97 -16.34 0.04
N SER A 271 -8.04 -16.77 0.70
CA SER A 271 -8.47 -18.17 0.74
C SER A 271 -9.93 -18.28 0.34
N SER A 272 -10.30 -19.30 -0.42
CA SER A 272 -11.73 -19.62 -0.62
C SER A 272 -12.35 -20.38 0.55
N ASN A 273 -11.59 -20.66 1.61
CA ASN A 273 -12.05 -21.38 2.80
C ASN A 273 -12.20 -20.42 4.00
N PRO A 274 -13.43 -20.11 4.43
CA PRO A 274 -13.67 -19.16 5.52
C PRO A 274 -13.11 -19.63 6.86
N LEU A 275 -13.02 -20.94 7.11
CA LEU A 275 -12.51 -21.47 8.37
C LEU A 275 -10.98 -21.43 8.45
N VAL A 276 -10.28 -21.51 7.31
CA VAL A 276 -8.83 -21.26 7.25
C VAL A 276 -8.53 -19.79 7.54
N ALA A 277 -9.35 -18.87 7.03
CA ALA A 277 -9.23 -17.46 7.39
C ALA A 277 -9.55 -17.23 8.87
N LEU A 278 -10.60 -17.86 9.42
CA LEU A 278 -10.91 -17.79 10.85
C LEU A 278 -9.76 -18.32 11.72
N PHE A 279 -9.10 -19.41 11.30
CA PHE A 279 -7.89 -19.91 11.96
C PHE A 279 -6.81 -18.83 12.00
N PHE A 280 -6.50 -18.16 10.88
CA PHE A 280 -5.52 -17.07 10.85
C PHE A 280 -5.94 -15.84 11.67
N ALA A 281 -7.23 -15.57 11.79
CA ALA A 281 -7.72 -14.49 12.65
C ALA A 281 -7.54 -14.78 14.15
N CYS A 282 -7.38 -16.05 14.53
CA CYS A 282 -7.25 -16.46 15.92
C CYS A 282 -5.81 -16.87 16.29
N HIS A 283 -5.04 -17.39 15.34
CA HIS A 283 -3.75 -18.01 15.59
C HIS A 283 -2.61 -16.99 15.52
N SER A 284 -1.83 -16.90 16.60
CA SER A 284 -0.52 -16.24 16.66
C SER A 284 0.48 -17.21 17.29
N ASP A 285 1.75 -17.09 16.96
CA ASP A 285 2.85 -17.87 17.53
C ASP A 285 3.62 -16.98 18.54
N PRO A 286 3.70 -17.32 19.84
CA PRO A 286 3.36 -18.61 20.48
C PRO A 286 1.92 -18.75 21.01
N GLU A 287 1.22 -17.65 21.30
CA GLU A 287 -0.14 -17.65 21.85
C GLU A 287 -0.99 -16.57 21.16
N PRO A 288 -2.33 -16.72 21.12
CA PRO A 288 -3.22 -15.69 20.61
C PRO A 288 -3.00 -14.35 21.29
N LEU A 289 -2.91 -13.29 20.50
CA LEU A 289 -2.84 -11.93 21.01
C LEU A 289 -4.13 -11.56 21.77
N ASP A 290 -3.98 -10.83 22.87
CA ASP A 290 -5.08 -10.25 23.66
C ASP A 290 -5.60 -8.94 23.02
N VAL A 291 -5.90 -9.03 21.73
CA VAL A 291 -6.54 -8.00 20.92
C VAL A 291 -7.54 -8.67 20.00
N ASP A 292 -8.53 -7.96 19.49
CA ASP A 292 -9.48 -8.52 18.53
C ASP A 292 -8.79 -8.88 17.21
N GLY A 293 -9.21 -9.99 16.61
CA GLY A 293 -8.84 -10.37 15.24
C GLY A 293 -9.90 -9.91 14.26
N GLU A 294 -9.69 -10.12 12.97
CA GLU A 294 -10.72 -9.90 11.96
C GLU A 294 -10.65 -10.95 10.86
N VAL A 295 -11.82 -11.40 10.38
CA VAL A 295 -11.94 -12.09 9.09
C VAL A 295 -12.45 -11.08 8.07
N ILE A 296 -11.64 -10.87 7.04
CA ILE A 296 -11.92 -10.00 5.90
C ILE A 296 -12.54 -10.86 4.80
N ILE A 297 -13.67 -10.42 4.27
CA ILE A 297 -14.47 -11.09 3.24
C ILE A 297 -14.40 -10.24 1.98
N PHE A 298 -13.97 -10.85 0.88
CA PHE A 298 -13.86 -10.24 -0.43
C PHE A 298 -14.93 -10.81 -1.34
N HIS A 299 -15.77 -9.96 -1.93
CA HIS A 299 -16.59 -10.34 -3.09
C HIS A 299 -15.95 -9.74 -4.33
N VAL A 300 -15.39 -10.61 -5.17
CA VAL A 300 -14.63 -10.22 -6.37
C VAL A 300 -15.49 -10.49 -7.59
N LYS A 301 -15.73 -9.47 -8.42
CA LYS A 301 -16.43 -9.64 -9.71
C LYS A 301 -15.64 -10.59 -10.62
N GLU A 302 -16.34 -11.41 -11.39
CA GLU A 302 -15.69 -12.36 -12.31
C GLU A 302 -14.71 -11.70 -13.30
N ASP A 303 -14.98 -10.48 -13.77
CA ASP A 303 -14.07 -9.75 -14.66
C ASP A 303 -12.69 -9.48 -14.06
N ASN A 304 -12.62 -9.34 -12.72
CA ASN A 304 -11.40 -9.13 -11.95
C ASN A 304 -10.71 -10.46 -11.57
N MET A 305 -11.32 -11.60 -11.90
CA MET A 305 -10.72 -12.92 -11.74
C MET A 305 -9.88 -13.26 -12.95
N LYS A 306 -8.59 -13.50 -12.75
CA LYS A 306 -7.65 -13.93 -13.78
C LYS A 306 -7.01 -15.27 -13.41
N TYR A 307 -6.60 -16.00 -14.44
CA TYR A 307 -5.79 -17.20 -14.28
C TYR A 307 -4.30 -16.85 -14.38
N TYR A 308 -3.46 -17.70 -13.78
CA TYR A 308 -2.01 -17.50 -13.68
C TYR A 308 -1.30 -17.23 -15.01
N ASP A 309 -1.87 -17.63 -16.15
CA ASP A 309 -1.33 -17.50 -17.51
C ASP A 309 -1.92 -16.33 -18.30
N SER A 310 -2.78 -15.51 -17.69
CA SER A 310 -3.32 -14.30 -18.31
C SER A 310 -2.24 -13.27 -18.64
N ASP A 311 -2.44 -12.51 -19.71
CA ASP A 311 -1.53 -11.43 -20.12
C ASP A 311 -1.45 -10.31 -19.11
N THR A 312 -2.57 -9.88 -18.53
CA THR A 312 -2.61 -8.91 -17.42
C THR A 312 -1.77 -9.39 -16.22
N VAL A 313 -1.83 -10.68 -15.89
CA VAL A 313 -1.02 -11.27 -14.80
C VAL A 313 0.47 -11.19 -15.11
N SER A 314 0.88 -11.50 -16.34
CA SER A 314 2.27 -11.36 -16.78
C SER A 314 2.73 -9.91 -16.76
N CYS A 315 1.90 -8.97 -17.25
CA CYS A 315 2.16 -7.54 -17.23
C CYS A 315 2.46 -7.05 -15.80
N ILE A 316 1.56 -7.33 -14.86
CA ILE A 316 1.69 -6.87 -13.48
C ILE A 316 2.83 -7.60 -12.74
N SER A 317 2.99 -8.91 -12.93
CA SER A 317 4.04 -9.67 -12.23
C SER A 317 5.44 -9.22 -12.65
N ASN A 318 5.65 -8.97 -13.95
CA ASN A 318 6.96 -8.57 -14.48
C ASN A 318 7.39 -7.15 -14.09
N ILE A 319 6.49 -6.34 -13.49
CA ILE A 319 6.89 -5.09 -12.84
C ILE A 319 7.96 -5.37 -11.77
N SER A 320 7.90 -6.53 -11.09
CA SER A 320 8.91 -6.92 -10.10
C SER A 320 10.34 -6.96 -10.65
N ASN A 321 10.52 -7.19 -11.95
CA ASN A 321 11.83 -7.27 -12.60
C ASN A 321 12.42 -5.90 -12.96
N LEU A 322 11.59 -4.84 -12.97
CA LEU A 322 12.03 -3.48 -13.22
C LEU A 322 12.75 -2.90 -12.00
N THR A 323 13.79 -2.11 -12.25
CA THR A 323 14.43 -1.29 -11.21
C THR A 323 13.44 -0.28 -10.63
N TYR A 324 13.72 0.26 -9.44
CA TYR A 324 12.86 1.26 -8.82
C TYR A 324 12.69 2.51 -9.70
N ASP A 325 13.76 2.99 -10.33
CA ASP A 325 13.70 4.16 -11.23
C ASP A 325 12.84 3.88 -12.46
N GLN A 326 12.99 2.69 -13.06
CA GLN A 326 12.14 2.27 -14.18
C GLN A 326 10.67 2.21 -13.79
N LYS A 327 10.33 1.68 -12.61
CA LYS A 327 8.96 1.70 -12.10
C LYS A 327 8.45 3.13 -11.99
N ASN A 328 9.22 4.02 -11.36
CA ASN A 328 8.81 5.40 -11.11
C ASN A 328 8.61 6.22 -12.40
N SER A 329 9.28 5.83 -13.48
CA SER A 329 9.12 6.44 -14.81
C SER A 329 7.97 5.87 -15.65
N LEU A 330 7.21 4.88 -15.14
CA LEU A 330 6.01 4.40 -15.81
C LEU A 330 4.88 5.43 -15.63
N ASP A 331 4.67 6.25 -16.65
CA ASP A 331 3.50 7.13 -16.70
C ASP A 331 2.28 6.36 -17.23
N LEU A 332 1.45 5.91 -16.29
CA LEU A 332 0.24 5.13 -16.60
C LEU A 332 -0.94 5.98 -17.08
N ASN A 333 -0.79 7.30 -17.19
CA ASN A 333 -1.82 8.20 -17.71
C ASN A 333 -1.70 8.41 -19.22
N LEU A 334 -0.62 7.94 -19.84
CA LEU A 334 -0.41 8.02 -21.28
C LEU A 334 -1.37 7.09 -22.03
N GLU A 335 -1.74 7.52 -23.24
CA GLU A 335 -2.44 6.66 -24.20
C GLU A 335 -1.62 5.41 -24.53
N VAL A 336 -2.31 4.29 -24.79
CA VAL A 336 -1.69 2.97 -24.97
C VAL A 336 -0.53 3.01 -25.97
N ASP A 337 -0.71 3.65 -27.12
CA ASP A 337 0.31 3.69 -28.18
C ASP A 337 1.56 4.50 -27.78
N ILE A 338 1.38 5.57 -27.00
CA ILE A 338 2.48 6.42 -26.51
C ILE A 338 3.20 5.69 -25.37
N PHE A 339 2.45 5.12 -24.43
CA PHE A 339 2.99 4.38 -23.30
C PHE A 339 3.93 3.27 -23.76
N ASN A 340 3.52 2.47 -24.74
CA ASN A 340 4.30 1.33 -25.25
C ASN A 340 5.58 1.74 -25.99
N GLN A 341 5.77 3.03 -26.30
CA GLN A 341 7.01 3.57 -26.90
C GLN A 341 8.00 4.07 -25.84
N THR A 342 7.58 4.21 -24.58
CA THR A 342 8.46 4.66 -23.49
C THR A 342 9.55 3.61 -23.17
N GLN A 343 10.72 4.06 -22.74
CA GLN A 343 11.85 3.17 -22.43
C GLN A 343 11.49 2.12 -21.37
N SER A 344 10.73 2.51 -20.34
CA SER A 344 10.35 1.63 -19.24
C SER A 344 9.28 0.63 -19.63
N ALA A 345 8.31 1.00 -20.49
CA ALA A 345 7.36 0.04 -21.07
C ALA A 345 8.06 -0.96 -21.99
N LEU A 346 9.01 -0.51 -22.82
CA LEU A 346 9.82 -1.41 -23.65
C LEU A 346 10.66 -2.38 -22.81
N LYS A 347 11.20 -1.92 -21.68
CA LYS A 347 11.92 -2.79 -20.74
C LYS A 347 10.99 -3.81 -20.09
N LEU A 348 9.77 -3.40 -19.69
CA LEU A 348 8.76 -4.31 -19.16
C LEU A 348 8.36 -5.35 -20.21
N LEU A 349 8.11 -4.92 -21.45
CA LEU A 349 7.80 -5.80 -22.57
C LEU A 349 8.89 -6.84 -22.81
N HIS A 350 10.17 -6.46 -22.69
CA HIS A 350 11.28 -7.40 -22.78
C HIS A 350 11.20 -8.51 -21.71
N HIS A 351 10.90 -8.15 -20.46
CA HIS A 351 10.72 -9.13 -19.39
C HIS A 351 9.53 -10.06 -19.65
N ILE A 352 8.38 -9.51 -20.08
CA ILE A 352 7.20 -10.31 -20.44
C ILE A 352 7.52 -11.27 -21.60
N LYS A 353 8.18 -10.79 -22.66
CA LYS A 353 8.54 -11.64 -23.80
C LYS A 353 9.57 -12.72 -23.47
N SER A 354 10.37 -12.54 -22.41
CA SER A 354 11.30 -13.56 -21.95
C SER A 354 10.61 -14.80 -21.40
N GLU A 355 9.40 -14.67 -20.82
CA GLU A 355 8.56 -15.80 -20.38
C GLU A 355 7.48 -16.18 -21.40
N LYS A 356 6.98 -15.21 -22.18
CA LYS A 356 5.94 -15.37 -23.19
C LYS A 356 6.40 -14.83 -24.54
N GLY A 357 7.14 -15.65 -25.29
CA GLY A 357 7.72 -15.25 -26.58
C GLY A 357 6.71 -14.72 -27.62
N PHE A 358 5.44 -15.13 -27.51
CA PHE A 358 4.34 -14.73 -28.40
C PHE A 358 3.49 -13.57 -27.88
N PHE A 359 3.87 -12.95 -26.77
CA PHE A 359 3.13 -11.82 -26.21
C PHE A 359 3.05 -10.67 -27.22
N GLU A 360 1.83 -10.22 -27.51
CA GLU A 360 1.57 -9.06 -28.37
C GLU A 360 2.21 -7.82 -27.74
N ALA A 361 2.92 -6.99 -28.51
CA ALA A 361 3.65 -5.83 -28.00
C ALA A 361 2.72 -4.66 -27.63
N ARG A 362 1.69 -4.94 -26.83
CA ARG A 362 0.65 -4.01 -26.44
C ARG A 362 0.31 -4.22 -24.97
N ILE A 363 0.89 -3.37 -24.12
CA ILE A 363 0.62 -3.32 -22.68
C ILE A 363 -0.40 -2.20 -22.44
N ALA A 364 -1.54 -2.52 -21.83
CA ALA A 364 -2.49 -1.51 -21.38
C ALA A 364 -1.99 -0.86 -20.07
N PRO A 365 -1.88 0.48 -19.98
CA PRO A 365 -1.45 1.15 -18.75
C PRO A 365 -2.41 0.91 -17.57
N ASP A 366 -3.73 0.88 -17.83
CA ASP A 366 -4.75 0.64 -16.81
C ASP A 366 -4.63 -0.76 -16.17
N ASP A 367 -4.21 -1.77 -16.94
CA ASP A 367 -3.90 -3.11 -16.41
C ASP A 367 -2.78 -3.04 -15.36
N LEU A 368 -1.75 -2.23 -15.61
CA LEU A 368 -0.61 -2.09 -14.69
C LEU A 368 -0.99 -1.39 -13.39
N ARG A 369 -2.07 -0.60 -13.34
CA ARG A 369 -2.58 0.05 -12.12
C ARG A 369 -3.56 -0.84 -11.33
N SER A 370 -4.07 -1.90 -11.96
CA SER A 370 -5.16 -2.71 -11.39
C SER A 370 -4.73 -3.58 -10.20
N ILE A 371 -5.71 -4.02 -9.42
CA ILE A 371 -5.57 -5.13 -8.47
C ILE A 371 -6.44 -6.25 -8.99
N ILE A 372 -5.83 -7.38 -9.32
CA ILE A 372 -6.54 -8.54 -9.86
C ILE A 372 -6.47 -9.71 -8.89
N CYS A 373 -7.53 -10.51 -8.86
CA CYS A 373 -7.53 -11.76 -8.13
C CYS A 373 -7.04 -12.88 -9.07
N VAL A 374 -5.99 -13.58 -8.66
CA VAL A 374 -5.33 -14.60 -9.48
C VAL A 374 -5.51 -15.97 -8.87
N LYS A 375 -6.10 -16.90 -9.63
CA LYS A 375 -6.12 -18.32 -9.31
C LYS A 375 -4.77 -18.95 -9.68
N ALA A 376 -3.95 -19.21 -8.67
CA ALA A 376 -2.63 -19.81 -8.85
C ALA A 376 -2.69 -21.31 -9.18
N LYS A 377 -1.61 -21.83 -9.77
CA LYS A 377 -1.39 -23.27 -9.90
C LYS A 377 -1.37 -23.92 -8.51
N ARG A 378 -2.05 -25.06 -8.38
CA ARG A 378 -2.00 -25.88 -7.16
C ARG A 378 -0.74 -26.75 -7.15
N ASN A 379 0.45 -26.15 -7.26
CA ASN A 379 1.73 -26.87 -7.30
C ASN A 379 2.40 -27.00 -5.92
N ASN A 380 2.06 -26.12 -4.96
CA ASN A 380 2.57 -26.17 -3.59
C ASN A 380 1.52 -26.76 -2.62
N THR A 381 1.94 -27.62 -1.69
CA THR A 381 1.08 -28.26 -0.68
C THR A 381 0.38 -27.23 0.21
N ARG A 382 1.02 -26.11 0.54
CA ARG A 382 0.43 -25.00 1.30
C ARG A 382 -0.72 -24.31 0.55
N ILE A 383 -0.57 -24.11 -0.76
CA ILE A 383 -1.63 -23.49 -1.58
C ILE A 383 -2.83 -24.44 -1.68
N LYS A 384 -2.56 -25.75 -1.81
CA LYS A 384 -3.61 -26.80 -1.80
C LYS A 384 -4.36 -26.84 -0.47
N SER A 385 -3.65 -26.81 0.66
CA SER A 385 -4.29 -26.90 1.99
C SER A 385 -5.07 -25.65 2.36
N GLN A 386 -4.64 -24.49 1.87
CA GLN A 386 -5.26 -23.20 2.19
C GLN A 386 -6.36 -22.80 1.19
N SER A 387 -6.62 -23.61 0.15
CA SER A 387 -7.46 -23.22 -0.99
C SER A 387 -7.12 -21.80 -1.48
N GLY A 388 -5.82 -21.54 -1.64
CA GLY A 388 -5.27 -20.19 -1.77
C GLY A 388 -5.50 -19.58 -3.16
N ALA A 389 -5.83 -18.30 -3.16
CA ALA A 389 -5.74 -17.39 -4.29
C ALA A 389 -4.93 -16.14 -3.86
N PHE A 390 -4.62 -15.26 -4.79
CA PHE A 390 -3.80 -14.08 -4.50
C PHE A 390 -4.42 -12.82 -5.10
N LEU A 391 -4.43 -11.73 -4.35
CA LEU A 391 -4.56 -10.41 -4.96
C LEU A 391 -3.16 -9.98 -5.44
N LEU A 392 -3.03 -9.71 -6.73
CA LEU A 392 -1.80 -9.21 -7.34
C LEU A 392 -1.95 -7.71 -7.56
N PHE A 393 -1.10 -6.93 -6.90
CA PHE A 393 -1.17 -5.47 -6.91
C PHE A 393 -0.30 -4.89 -8.03
N GLY A 394 -0.90 -4.01 -8.83
CA GLY A 394 -0.26 -3.18 -9.84
C GLY A 394 0.83 -2.24 -9.34
N HIS A 395 1.36 -1.41 -10.24
CA HIS A 395 2.15 -0.26 -9.89
C HIS A 395 1.26 0.80 -9.24
N GLU A 396 1.63 1.23 -8.03
CA GLU A 396 0.91 2.25 -7.23
C GLU A 396 -0.55 1.89 -6.90
N ALA A 397 -0.88 0.60 -7.00
CA ALA A 397 -2.19 0.11 -6.64
C ALA A 397 -2.35 0.08 -5.11
N THR A 398 -3.45 0.60 -4.61
CA THR A 398 -3.80 0.61 -3.19
C THR A 398 -5.20 0.03 -3.02
N LEU A 399 -5.38 -0.92 -2.11
CA LEU A 399 -6.70 -1.46 -1.79
C LEU A 399 -7.27 -0.71 -0.58
N PRO A 400 -8.32 0.11 -0.73
CA PRO A 400 -8.97 0.77 0.39
C PRO A 400 -9.64 -0.24 1.32
N GLU A 401 -9.84 0.12 2.58
CA GLU A 401 -10.48 -0.74 3.58
C GLU A 401 -11.93 -1.12 3.19
N TYR A 402 -12.63 -0.27 2.45
CA TYR A 402 -13.99 -0.52 1.96
C TYR A 402 -14.03 -1.29 0.62
N GLY A 403 -12.87 -1.56 0.02
CA GLY A 403 -12.75 -2.13 -1.31
C GLY A 403 -12.60 -1.09 -2.42
N GLN A 404 -12.65 -1.55 -3.65
CA GLN A 404 -12.57 -0.72 -4.86
C GLN A 404 -13.44 -1.34 -5.96
N ASP A 405 -13.48 -0.75 -7.16
CA ASP A 405 -14.32 -1.29 -8.23
C ASP A 405 -13.99 -2.76 -8.51
N GLY A 406 -15.05 -3.58 -8.45
CA GLY A 406 -15.03 -5.03 -8.60
C GLY A 406 -14.40 -5.84 -7.45
N ILE A 407 -14.03 -5.23 -6.32
CA ILE A 407 -13.65 -5.91 -5.08
C ILE A 407 -14.37 -5.25 -3.90
N GLU A 408 -15.47 -5.84 -3.43
CA GLU A 408 -16.14 -5.39 -2.21
C GLU A 408 -15.52 -6.06 -0.98
N ILE A 409 -15.35 -5.30 0.10
CA ILE A 409 -14.79 -5.80 1.35
C ILE A 409 -15.76 -5.64 2.53
N ASN A 410 -16.00 -6.73 3.25
CA ASN A 410 -16.71 -6.77 4.53
C ASN A 410 -15.81 -7.40 5.62
N ARG A 411 -16.09 -7.14 6.90
CA ARG A 411 -15.30 -7.67 8.03
C ARG A 411 -16.15 -8.22 9.14
N VAL A 412 -15.70 -9.32 9.73
CA VAL A 412 -16.23 -9.85 10.99
C VAL A 412 -15.15 -9.66 12.06
N SER A 413 -15.47 -8.97 13.15
CA SER A 413 -14.58 -8.87 14.30
C SER A 413 -14.54 -10.22 15.04
N ILE A 414 -13.36 -10.69 15.39
CA ILE A 414 -13.16 -12.01 16.02
C ILE A 414 -12.64 -11.85 17.44
N GLN A 415 -13.42 -12.37 18.38
CA GLN A 415 -13.14 -12.37 19.81
C GLN A 415 -12.99 -13.81 20.31
N ASN A 416 -12.62 -13.98 21.58
CA ASN A 416 -12.51 -15.30 22.23
C ASN A 416 -11.67 -16.33 21.43
N LYS A 417 -10.57 -15.87 20.83
CA LYS A 417 -9.74 -16.61 19.87
C LYS A 417 -9.32 -18.00 20.35
N ARG A 418 -9.04 -18.15 21.64
CA ARG A 418 -8.65 -19.44 22.25
C ARG A 418 -9.76 -20.48 22.13
N GLU A 419 -11.02 -20.10 22.33
CA GLU A 419 -12.13 -21.03 22.22
C GLU A 419 -12.39 -21.41 20.76
N ILE A 420 -12.37 -20.42 19.87
CA ILE A 420 -12.48 -20.66 18.42
C ILE A 420 -11.39 -21.63 17.93
N LEU A 421 -10.14 -21.50 18.38
CA LEU A 421 -9.07 -22.43 18.02
C LEU A 421 -9.35 -23.87 18.49
N LYS A 422 -9.99 -24.06 19.65
CA LYS A 422 -10.39 -25.41 20.10
C LYS A 422 -11.51 -25.98 19.22
N GLN A 423 -12.50 -25.17 18.88
CA GLN A 423 -13.59 -25.55 17.98
C GLN A 423 -13.06 -25.88 16.58
N LEU A 424 -12.17 -25.07 16.01
CA LEU A 424 -11.51 -25.35 14.74
C LEU A 424 -10.70 -26.64 14.78
N ASN A 425 -9.99 -26.89 15.89
CA ASN A 425 -9.22 -28.11 16.04
C ASN A 425 -10.11 -29.37 16.09
N SER A 426 -11.32 -29.30 16.67
CA SER A 426 -12.28 -30.42 16.63
C SER A 426 -12.81 -30.70 15.21
N LEU A 427 -12.77 -29.69 14.34
CA LEU A 427 -13.06 -29.76 12.90
C LEU A 427 -11.83 -30.10 12.04
N ASN A 428 -10.70 -30.52 12.65
CA ASN A 428 -9.41 -30.80 11.99
C ASN A 428 -8.76 -29.59 11.29
N ILE A 429 -9.09 -28.36 11.70
CA ILE A 429 -8.45 -27.14 11.22
C ILE A 429 -7.48 -26.66 12.30
N ASN A 430 -6.19 -26.88 12.06
CA ASN A 430 -5.11 -26.55 12.98
C ASN A 430 -3.81 -26.26 12.20
N ALA A 431 -2.75 -25.90 12.92
CA ALA A 431 -1.47 -25.54 12.31
C ALA A 431 -0.92 -26.64 11.38
N MET A 432 -1.14 -27.93 11.66
CA MET A 432 -0.67 -29.03 10.79
C MET A 432 -1.47 -29.13 9.49
N SER A 433 -2.80 -28.96 9.55
CA SER A 433 -3.63 -29.01 8.34
C SER A 433 -3.47 -27.74 7.49
N VAL A 434 -3.21 -26.59 8.10
CA VAL A 434 -3.00 -25.31 7.41
C VAL A 434 -1.58 -25.16 6.87
N TYR A 435 -0.56 -25.61 7.61
CA TYR A 435 0.86 -25.61 7.24
C TYR A 435 1.41 -27.05 7.17
N PRO A 436 1.23 -27.76 6.05
CA PRO A 436 1.57 -29.17 5.95
C PRO A 436 3.07 -29.45 5.79
N SER A 437 3.97 -28.50 6.13
CA SER A 437 5.40 -28.74 6.05
C SER A 437 5.87 -29.66 7.18
N ILE A 438 6.92 -30.43 6.91
CA ILE A 438 7.50 -31.37 7.88
C ILE A 438 7.95 -30.61 9.13
N ASP A 439 8.59 -29.45 8.96
CA ASP A 439 9.07 -28.63 10.08
C ASP A 439 7.94 -28.15 10.98
N GLN A 440 6.85 -27.64 10.39
CA GLN A 440 5.68 -27.16 11.14
C GLN A 440 4.94 -28.31 11.82
N THR A 441 4.84 -29.46 11.13
CA THR A 441 4.28 -30.67 11.71
C THR A 441 5.10 -31.14 12.92
N ALA A 442 6.43 -31.13 12.84
CA ALA A 442 7.32 -31.53 13.93
C ALA A 442 7.25 -30.55 15.13
N VAL A 443 7.14 -29.24 14.89
CA VAL A 443 6.90 -28.23 15.94
C VAL A 443 5.59 -28.52 16.66
N HIS A 444 4.49 -28.71 15.92
CA HIS A 444 3.17 -28.94 16.51
C HIS A 444 3.07 -30.27 17.25
N LEU A 445 3.65 -31.35 16.71
CA LEU A 445 3.67 -32.66 17.38
C LEU A 445 4.38 -32.57 18.75
N ARG A 446 5.52 -31.88 18.83
CA ARG A 446 6.22 -31.65 20.11
C ARG A 446 5.35 -30.91 21.10
N ALA A 447 4.74 -29.79 20.68
CA ALA A 447 3.86 -29.00 21.55
C ALA A 447 2.67 -29.81 22.08
N ARG A 448 2.03 -30.63 21.21
CA ARG A 448 0.90 -31.48 21.58
C ARG A 448 1.26 -32.51 22.67
N TYR A 449 2.41 -33.18 22.53
CA TYR A 449 2.82 -34.19 23.52
C TYR A 449 3.31 -33.55 24.83
N LEU A 450 3.95 -32.37 24.79
CA LEU A 450 4.31 -31.62 25.99
C LEU A 450 3.06 -31.19 26.79
N ALA A 451 2.03 -30.68 26.11
CA ALA A 451 0.76 -30.30 26.74
C ALA A 451 0.02 -31.49 27.37
N SER A 452 0.19 -32.70 26.80
CA SER A 452 -0.41 -33.93 27.35
C SER A 452 0.33 -34.52 28.56
N GLN A 453 1.61 -34.19 28.74
CA GLN A 453 2.43 -34.65 29.88
C GLN A 453 2.36 -33.74 31.11
N GLY A 454 1.78 -32.53 30.96
CA GLY A 454 1.57 -31.57 32.05
C GLY A 454 0.19 -31.63 32.70
N ARG A 455 -0.59 -32.69 32.48
CA ARG A 455 -1.91 -32.92 33.09
C ARG A 455 -1.89 -34.04 34.11
#